data_AF-A0AA88NUX8-F1
#
_entry.id   AF-A0AA88NUX8-F1
#
_cell.length_a   1.000
_cell.length_b   1.000
_cell.length_c   1.000
_cell.angle_alpha   90.00
_cell.angle_beta   90.00
_cell.angle_gamma   90.00
#
_symmetry.space_group_name_H-M   'P 1'
#
loop_
_entity.id
_entity.type
_entity.pdbx_description
1 polymer ?
#
loop_
_entity_poly.entity_id
_entity_poly.type
_entity_poly.pdbx_seq_one_letter_code
_entity_poly.pdbx_strand_id
1 'polypeptide(L)'
;MAEGKKKFLMGHIDEIIQKIRNPIELADALLRKRHIHDEMYETINKKATKQDKTRKIFDCLNSTVHYDGVYYWLMENESDMFEELENRDPEGPQKKRAKLENVDETDNNITKRPDLKMISTFPKLEHWVSDPDISQKLLCDLKRKLTDKSVVDLKEELKDQEPKNSLCLNADNIDEIRKNKELDTFLSATKDARFPKITLKMFFKKCRNVQSSTDHKKSVDKIDVQDIHTDEMEEQSQRSDVSRHKNVSPSEHQNELFTKNETLLEDGPGRTDMQDTHIRETDEEPQRSCRPNLKQNESERCGNMQQNVQEKMEVDPEHFSSKQLPESNIGSVADISSTEILAKYTDTATLTTNKKVEDQLKATQMRKKSESLRKKKKEGKDNLLRDWALRQCNGSKEELRKTFDQISIKNMVEHSDKPCFIAENVMVYKDSTPESQIIFIANDNTSISTKTMVHYQMFVCNIKKATILGPKKPTEHQIEYDETKVPIDKCTRFVFEAFAPILAMFKMIQKENLYSLIGVQ
;
A
#
# COMPACT_ATOMS: atom_id res chain seq x y z
N MET A 1 11.49 5.57 14.92
CA MET A 1 10.89 5.29 16.25
C MET A 1 10.01 6.43 16.79
N ALA A 2 10.43 7.70 16.73
CA ALA A 2 9.68 8.82 17.32
C ALA A 2 8.22 8.98 16.83
N GLU A 3 7.96 8.75 15.53
CA GLU A 3 6.61 8.90 14.97
C GLU A 3 5.63 7.82 15.47
N GLY A 4 6.13 6.62 15.80
CA GLY A 4 5.31 5.52 16.32
C GLY A 4 4.73 5.83 17.69
N LYS A 5 5.54 6.39 18.59
CA LYS A 5 5.12 6.78 19.94
C LYS A 5 4.12 7.93 19.93
N LYS A 6 4.35 8.92 19.06
CA LYS A 6 3.38 10.00 18.84
C LYS A 6 2.04 9.42 18.35
N LYS A 7 2.07 8.51 17.36
CA LYS A 7 0.86 7.85 16.86
C LYS A 7 0.13 7.07 17.95
N PHE A 8 0.86 6.32 18.78
CA PHE A 8 0.32 5.60 19.93
C PHE A 8 -0.38 6.54 20.92
N LEU A 9 0.33 7.57 21.41
CA LEU A 9 -0.22 8.53 22.37
C LEU A 9 -1.45 9.27 21.83
N MET A 10 -1.43 9.66 20.55
CA MET A 10 -2.57 10.32 19.91
C MET A 10 -3.74 9.37 19.67
N GLY A 11 -3.47 8.09 19.42
CA GLY A 11 -4.50 7.06 19.24
C GLY A 11 -5.27 6.74 20.53
N HIS A 12 -4.63 6.92 21.69
CA HIS A 12 -5.18 6.60 23.01
C HIS A 12 -5.38 7.82 23.91
N ILE A 13 -5.41 9.03 23.34
CA ILE A 13 -5.41 10.27 24.11
C ILE A 13 -6.62 10.39 25.06
N ASP A 14 -7.81 9.96 24.63
CA ASP A 14 -9.03 10.03 25.41
C ASP A 14 -8.97 9.11 26.64
N GLU A 15 -8.47 7.89 26.47
CA GLU A 15 -8.26 6.93 27.56
C GLU A 15 -7.19 7.43 28.54
N ILE A 16 -6.08 7.95 28.03
CA ILE A 16 -5.01 8.52 28.88
C ILE A 16 -5.58 9.67 29.71
N ILE A 17 -6.36 10.58 29.10
CA ILE A 17 -7.02 11.70 29.81
C ILE A 17 -7.94 11.18 30.93
N GLN A 18 -8.66 10.09 30.69
CA GLN A 18 -9.60 9.53 31.68
C GLN A 18 -8.91 8.77 32.81
N LYS A 19 -7.82 8.06 32.51
CA LYS A 19 -7.23 7.06 33.43
C LYS A 19 -5.99 7.51 34.18
N ILE A 20 -5.28 8.53 33.70
CA ILE A 20 -4.05 8.98 34.37
C ILE A 20 -4.30 9.38 35.83
N ARG A 21 -3.52 8.81 36.74
CA ARG A 21 -3.77 8.95 38.19
C ARG A 21 -3.29 10.30 38.70
N ASN A 22 -2.11 10.74 38.24
CA ASN A 22 -1.47 11.98 38.68
C ASN A 22 -0.90 12.84 37.53
N PRO A 23 -1.71 13.74 36.92
CA PRO A 23 -1.23 14.58 35.83
C PRO A 23 -0.20 15.64 36.26
N ILE A 24 -0.12 16.00 37.55
CA ILE A 24 0.88 16.98 38.02
C ILE A 24 2.28 16.36 38.06
N GLU A 25 2.41 15.10 38.47
CA GLU A 25 3.71 14.41 38.44
C GLU A 25 4.23 14.25 37.00
N LEU A 26 3.35 14.01 36.03
CA LEU A 26 3.71 14.04 34.61
C LEU A 26 4.21 15.43 34.20
N ALA A 27 3.50 16.50 34.59
CA ALA A 27 3.94 17.86 34.32
C ALA A 27 5.29 18.20 34.98
N ASP A 28 5.53 17.74 36.21
CA ASP A 28 6.80 17.91 36.92
C ASP A 28 7.95 17.21 36.18
N ALA A 29 7.70 15.98 35.70
CA ALA A 29 8.68 15.22 34.93
C ALA A 29 9.03 15.91 33.61
N LEU A 30 8.03 16.46 32.91
CA LEU A 30 8.23 17.22 31.68
C LEU A 30 8.97 18.54 31.95
N LEU A 31 8.66 19.24 33.05
CA LEU A 31 9.34 20.47 33.45
C LEU A 31 10.81 20.20 33.78
N ARG A 32 11.08 19.15 34.57
CA ARG A 32 12.45 18.73 34.95
C ARG A 32 13.32 18.40 33.73
N LYS A 33 12.72 17.80 32.70
CA LYS A 33 13.38 17.50 31.41
C LYS A 33 13.40 18.70 30.45
N ARG A 34 12.86 19.86 30.85
CA ARG A 34 12.73 21.08 30.04
C ARG A 34 11.92 20.89 28.75
N HIS A 35 10.96 19.97 28.77
CA HIS A 35 10.02 19.75 27.66
C HIS A 35 8.85 20.75 27.70
N ILE A 36 8.57 21.33 28.87
CA ILE A 36 7.64 22.44 29.04
C ILE A 36 8.33 23.55 29.85
N HIS A 37 7.87 24.78 29.70
CA HIS A 37 8.36 25.94 30.44
C HIS A 37 7.51 26.22 31.68
N ASP A 38 8.06 26.98 32.64
CA ASP A 38 7.38 27.32 33.90
C ASP A 38 5.99 27.93 33.68
N GLU A 39 5.83 28.79 32.67
CA GLU A 39 4.53 29.40 32.33
C GLU A 39 3.48 28.37 31.90
N MET A 40 3.90 27.36 31.13
CA MET A 40 3.02 26.26 30.71
C MET A 40 2.66 25.37 31.90
N TYR A 41 3.64 25.09 32.77
CA TYR A 41 3.42 24.33 34.00
C TYR A 41 2.40 25.02 34.91
N GLU A 42 2.55 26.32 35.16
CA GLU A 42 1.59 27.11 35.92
C GLU A 42 0.19 27.09 35.30
N THR A 43 0.11 27.14 33.97
CA THR A 43 -1.16 27.05 33.23
C THR A 43 -1.82 25.69 33.40
N ILE A 44 -1.04 24.61 33.41
CA ILE A 44 -1.52 23.25 33.70
C ILE A 44 -1.98 23.18 35.16
N ASN A 45 -1.17 23.65 36.11
CA ASN A 45 -1.45 23.52 37.53
C ASN A 45 -2.75 24.25 37.95
N LYS A 46 -3.04 25.39 37.31
CA LYS A 46 -4.26 26.19 37.51
C LYS A 46 -5.56 25.51 37.02
N LYS A 47 -5.49 24.43 36.23
CA LYS A 47 -6.70 23.71 35.79
C LYS A 47 -7.35 22.99 36.98
N ALA A 48 -8.68 23.00 37.02
CA ALA A 48 -9.42 22.48 38.18
C ALA A 48 -9.45 20.94 38.23
N THR A 49 -9.67 20.29 37.08
CA THR A 49 -9.87 18.83 37.02
C THR A 49 -8.62 18.10 36.55
N LYS A 50 -8.47 16.82 36.93
CA LYS A 50 -7.36 15.98 36.45
C LYS A 50 -7.38 15.87 34.92
N GLN A 51 -8.56 15.69 34.34
CA GLN A 51 -8.75 15.55 32.90
C GLN A 51 -8.33 16.82 32.15
N ASP A 52 -8.67 18.01 32.67
CA ASP A 52 -8.28 19.28 32.05
C ASP A 52 -6.79 19.56 32.19
N LYS A 53 -6.17 19.14 33.31
CA LYS A 53 -4.70 19.16 33.46
C LYS A 53 -4.03 18.30 32.39
N THR A 54 -4.49 17.05 32.21
CA THR A 54 -3.95 16.14 31.20
C THR A 54 -4.14 16.65 29.78
N ARG A 55 -5.34 17.15 29.42
CA ARG A 55 -5.59 17.79 28.12
C ARG A 55 -4.61 18.93 27.88
N LYS A 56 -4.40 19.77 28.89
CA LYS A 56 -3.49 20.92 28.74
C LYS A 56 -2.04 20.49 28.57
N ILE A 57 -1.61 19.39 29.19
CA ILE A 57 -0.29 18.78 28.95
C ILE A 57 -0.15 18.39 27.49
N PHE A 58 -1.15 17.69 26.93
CA PHE A 58 -1.14 17.29 25.52
C PHE A 58 -1.15 18.47 24.54
N ASP A 59 -1.88 19.54 24.84
CA ASP A 59 -1.87 20.79 24.05
C ASP A 59 -0.47 21.43 23.97
N CYS A 60 0.39 21.19 24.97
CA CYS A 60 1.76 21.71 25.01
C CYS A 60 2.78 20.85 24.25
N LEU A 61 2.41 19.67 23.73
CA LEU A 61 3.32 18.76 23.03
C LEU A 61 3.45 19.13 21.55
N ASN A 62 4.50 19.90 21.21
CA ASN A 62 4.74 20.37 19.84
C ASN A 62 5.90 19.67 19.12
N SER A 63 6.65 18.81 19.81
CA SER A 63 7.85 18.16 19.26
C SER A 63 7.88 16.67 19.60
N THR A 64 8.61 15.89 18.79
CA THR A 64 8.83 14.44 19.01
C THR A 64 9.42 14.14 20.38
N VAL A 65 10.34 14.98 20.86
CA VAL A 65 10.98 14.86 22.18
C VAL A 65 9.95 14.97 23.31
N HIS A 66 8.92 15.79 23.14
CA HIS A 66 7.85 15.91 24.14
C HIS A 66 7.02 14.62 24.20
N TYR A 67 6.65 14.06 23.05
CA TYR A 67 5.94 12.79 22.97
C TYR A 67 6.76 11.63 23.54
N ASP A 68 8.07 11.58 23.27
CA ASP A 68 8.98 10.60 23.89
C ASP A 68 8.97 10.73 25.42
N GLY A 69 9.03 11.95 25.94
CA GLY A 69 8.98 12.22 27.37
C GLY A 69 7.72 11.70 28.04
N VAL A 70 6.55 11.94 27.43
CA VAL A 70 5.26 11.44 27.93
C VAL A 70 5.19 9.91 27.82
N TYR A 71 5.61 9.35 26.69
CA TYR A 71 5.56 7.91 26.44
C TYR A 71 6.34 7.12 27.50
N TYR A 72 7.61 7.49 27.74
CA TYR A 72 8.43 6.81 28.73
C TYR A 72 7.92 7.03 30.16
N TRP A 73 7.39 8.22 30.46
CA TRP A 73 6.82 8.47 31.78
C TRP A 73 5.61 7.55 32.05
N LEU A 74 4.71 7.38 31.08
CA LEU A 74 3.55 6.49 31.22
C LEU A 74 3.98 5.03 31.37
N MET A 75 4.97 4.59 30.60
CA MET A 75 5.53 3.24 30.72
C MET A 75 6.12 2.96 32.10
N GLU A 76 6.81 3.93 32.70
CA GLU A 76 7.48 3.78 34.01
C GLU A 76 6.55 3.97 35.21
N ASN A 77 5.58 4.89 35.12
CA ASN A 77 4.79 5.35 36.28
C ASN A 77 3.32 4.92 36.23
N GLU A 78 2.81 4.55 35.05
CA GLU A 78 1.43 4.11 34.82
C GLU A 78 1.43 2.78 34.05
N SER A 79 2.33 1.86 34.40
CA SER A 79 2.59 0.60 33.68
C SER A 79 1.33 -0.22 33.43
N ASP A 80 0.46 -0.38 34.43
CA ASP A 80 -0.79 -1.16 34.30
C ASP A 80 -1.69 -0.60 33.19
N MET A 81 -1.83 0.73 33.14
CA MET A 81 -2.62 1.40 32.12
C MET A 81 -1.89 1.35 30.78
N PHE A 82 -0.58 1.51 30.77
CA PHE A 82 0.23 1.48 29.55
C PHE A 82 0.14 0.11 28.86
N GLU A 83 0.30 -0.98 29.61
CA GLU A 83 0.13 -2.36 29.13
C GLU A 83 -1.30 -2.61 28.62
N GLU A 84 -2.33 -2.08 29.29
CA GLU A 84 -3.71 -2.18 28.80
C GLU A 84 -3.89 -1.47 27.44
N LEU A 85 -3.23 -0.32 27.24
CA LEU A 85 -3.29 0.44 25.99
C LEU A 85 -2.47 -0.23 24.87
N GLU A 86 -1.30 -0.79 25.19
CA GLU A 86 -0.44 -1.49 24.22
C GLU A 86 -1.04 -2.82 23.73
N ASN A 87 -1.73 -3.54 24.62
CA ASN A 87 -2.43 -4.78 24.28
C ASN A 87 -3.79 -4.55 23.60
N ARG A 88 -4.27 -3.31 23.53
CA ARG A 88 -5.46 -2.97 22.74
C ARG A 88 -5.04 -2.63 21.33
N ASP A 89 -5.64 -3.31 20.37
CA ASP A 89 -5.62 -2.83 18.99
C ASP A 89 -6.16 -1.38 18.97
N PRO A 90 -5.51 -0.44 18.24
CA PRO A 90 -5.88 0.97 18.19
C PRO A 90 -7.22 1.26 17.48
N GLU A 91 -8.14 0.28 17.45
CA GLU A 91 -9.55 0.51 17.16
C GLU A 91 -10.12 1.42 18.26
N GLY A 92 -10.10 2.72 17.98
CA GLY A 92 -10.55 3.77 18.87
C GLY A 92 -12.00 3.60 19.37
N PRO A 93 -12.45 4.50 20.27
CA PRO A 93 -13.74 4.38 20.92
C PRO A 93 -14.84 4.22 19.88
N GLN A 94 -15.53 3.08 19.95
CA GLN A 94 -16.70 2.79 19.13
C GLN A 94 -17.64 4.00 19.21
N LYS A 95 -17.68 4.81 18.14
CA LYS A 95 -18.78 5.75 17.90
C LYS A 95 -20.03 4.93 18.12
N LYS A 96 -20.82 5.30 19.14
CA LYS A 96 -22.09 4.69 19.54
C LYS A 96 -22.81 4.16 18.29
N ARG A 97 -22.56 2.91 17.92
CA ARG A 97 -23.36 2.20 16.95
C ARG A 97 -24.71 2.07 17.65
N ALA A 98 -25.77 2.33 16.91
CA ALA A 98 -27.12 2.02 17.37
C ALA A 98 -27.06 0.62 18.00
N LYS A 99 -27.50 0.54 19.26
CA LYS A 99 -27.50 -0.67 20.07
C LYS A 99 -28.19 -1.74 19.23
N LEU A 100 -27.41 -2.58 18.55
CA LEU A 100 -27.94 -3.75 17.89
C LEU A 100 -28.44 -4.60 19.06
N GLU A 101 -29.74 -4.87 19.06
CA GLU A 101 -30.35 -5.80 20.02
C GLU A 101 -29.47 -7.05 20.09
N ASN A 102 -29.23 -7.52 21.31
CA ASN A 102 -28.59 -8.79 21.57
C ASN A 102 -29.43 -9.86 20.87
N VAL A 103 -29.06 -10.19 19.64
CA VAL A 103 -29.51 -11.40 18.98
C VAL A 103 -28.82 -12.49 19.76
N ASP A 104 -29.61 -13.22 20.55
CA ASP A 104 -29.18 -14.48 21.16
C ASP A 104 -28.62 -15.36 20.04
N GLU A 105 -27.29 -15.39 19.93
CA GLU A 105 -26.52 -16.33 19.11
C GLU A 105 -26.60 -17.71 19.76
N THR A 106 -27.80 -18.27 19.82
CA THR A 106 -28.01 -19.68 20.14
C THR A 106 -27.60 -20.50 18.92
N ASP A 107 -26.47 -21.20 19.08
CA ASP A 107 -26.06 -22.47 18.49
C ASP A 107 -27.07 -23.06 17.49
N ASN A 108 -26.69 -23.11 16.19
CA ASN A 108 -27.06 -24.14 15.18
C ASN A 108 -26.72 -23.77 13.72
N ASN A 109 -26.07 -22.64 13.43
CA ASN A 109 -25.78 -22.20 12.04
C ASN A 109 -24.40 -22.58 11.47
N ILE A 110 -23.71 -23.60 12.00
CA ILE A 110 -22.39 -24.06 11.50
C ILE A 110 -22.42 -24.47 10.00
N THR A 111 -23.59 -24.78 9.46
CA THR A 111 -23.75 -25.18 8.05
C THR A 111 -23.74 -24.02 7.05
N LYS A 112 -23.96 -22.76 7.48
CA LYS A 112 -23.97 -21.63 6.55
C LYS A 112 -22.54 -21.20 6.25
N ARG A 113 -22.18 -21.17 4.96
CA ARG A 113 -20.88 -20.65 4.50
C ARG A 113 -20.68 -19.24 5.09
N PRO A 114 -19.56 -18.98 5.77
CA PRO A 114 -19.32 -17.67 6.36
C PRO A 114 -19.26 -16.60 5.26
N ASP A 115 -19.59 -15.37 5.63
CA ASP A 115 -19.37 -14.19 4.79
C ASP A 115 -18.18 -13.35 5.30
N LEU A 116 -17.72 -12.42 4.48
CA LEU A 116 -16.64 -11.49 4.85
C LEU A 116 -17.05 -10.49 5.95
N LYS A 117 -18.35 -10.39 6.26
CA LYS A 117 -18.84 -9.56 7.36
C LYS A 117 -18.58 -10.23 8.70
N MET A 118 -18.81 -11.54 8.78
CA MET A 118 -18.53 -12.35 9.96
C MET A 118 -17.02 -12.54 10.14
N ILE A 119 -16.30 -12.83 9.05
CA ILE A 119 -14.87 -13.07 9.05
C ILE A 119 -14.12 -11.81 8.60
N SER A 120 -14.26 -10.76 9.43
CA SER A 120 -13.75 -9.43 9.12
C SER A 120 -12.25 -9.26 9.37
N THR A 121 -11.62 -10.16 10.14
CA THR A 121 -10.21 -10.06 10.56
C THR A 121 -9.49 -11.39 10.39
N PHE A 122 -8.15 -11.33 10.30
CA PHE A 122 -7.32 -12.54 10.20
C PHE A 122 -7.52 -13.48 11.40
N PRO A 123 -7.52 -13.04 12.67
CA PRO A 123 -7.76 -13.93 13.81
C PRO A 123 -9.12 -14.64 13.76
N LYS A 124 -10.18 -13.98 13.28
CA LYS A 124 -11.49 -14.61 13.11
C LYS A 124 -11.46 -15.70 12.03
N LEU A 125 -10.78 -15.43 10.91
CA LEU A 125 -10.59 -16.43 9.86
C LEU A 125 -9.79 -17.62 10.35
N GLU A 126 -8.70 -17.34 11.05
CA GLU A 126 -7.82 -18.35 11.62
C GLU A 126 -8.55 -19.23 12.64
N HIS A 127 -9.35 -18.62 13.53
CA HIS A 127 -10.20 -19.34 14.46
C HIS A 127 -11.21 -20.25 13.73
N TRP A 128 -11.92 -19.70 12.74
CA TRP A 128 -12.89 -20.46 11.95
C TRP A 128 -12.24 -21.64 11.19
N VAL A 129 -11.05 -21.44 10.61
CA VAL A 129 -10.29 -22.49 9.91
C VAL A 129 -9.67 -23.52 10.87
N SER A 130 -9.53 -23.18 12.15
CA SER A 130 -8.95 -24.07 13.16
C SER A 130 -9.94 -25.11 13.68
N ASP A 131 -11.25 -24.92 13.45
CA ASP A 131 -12.27 -25.93 13.73
C ASP A 131 -11.99 -27.22 12.93
N PRO A 132 -11.95 -28.40 13.56
CA PRO A 132 -11.55 -29.64 12.89
C PRO A 132 -12.45 -30.03 11.70
N ASP A 133 -13.76 -29.87 11.84
CA ASP A 133 -14.73 -30.28 10.80
C ASP A 133 -14.64 -29.34 9.60
N ILE A 134 -14.53 -28.04 9.85
CA ILE A 134 -14.32 -27.03 8.81
C ILE A 134 -12.96 -27.23 8.14
N SER A 135 -11.89 -27.40 8.91
CA SER A 135 -10.53 -27.60 8.41
C SER A 135 -10.47 -28.83 7.51
N GLN A 136 -11.02 -29.96 7.95
CA GLN A 136 -11.05 -31.19 7.18
C GLN A 136 -11.84 -31.00 5.88
N LYS A 137 -13.00 -30.35 5.92
CA LYS A 137 -13.79 -30.05 4.72
C LYS A 137 -13.01 -29.19 3.72
N LEU A 138 -12.38 -28.11 4.17
CA LEU A 138 -11.56 -27.23 3.33
C LEU A 138 -10.39 -27.98 2.69
N LEU A 139 -9.72 -28.85 3.46
CA LEU A 139 -8.62 -29.68 2.96
C LEU A 139 -9.09 -30.72 1.94
N CYS A 140 -10.24 -31.36 2.17
CA CYS A 140 -10.84 -32.28 1.21
C CYS A 140 -11.20 -31.57 -0.11
N ASP A 141 -11.81 -30.38 -0.03
CA ASP A 141 -12.15 -29.58 -1.20
C ASP A 141 -10.90 -29.14 -1.98
N LEU A 142 -9.84 -28.71 -1.28
CA LEU A 142 -8.57 -28.34 -1.89
C LEU A 142 -7.89 -29.54 -2.57
N LYS A 143 -7.82 -30.69 -1.90
CA LYS A 143 -7.24 -31.91 -2.46
C LYS A 143 -8.02 -32.43 -3.66
N ARG A 144 -9.36 -32.30 -3.67
CA ARG A 144 -10.19 -32.67 -4.83
C ARG A 144 -9.91 -31.79 -6.04
N LYS A 145 -9.60 -30.51 -5.83
CA LYS A 145 -9.29 -29.57 -6.90
C LYS A 145 -7.87 -29.71 -7.45
N LEU A 146 -6.91 -30.12 -6.65
CA LEU A 146 -5.50 -30.19 -7.03
C LEU A 146 -5.09 -31.62 -7.42
N THR A 147 -4.03 -31.75 -8.22
CA THR A 147 -3.37 -33.06 -8.41
C THR A 147 -2.58 -33.46 -7.16
N ASP A 148 -2.36 -34.75 -6.92
CA ASP A 148 -1.55 -35.23 -5.77
C ASP A 148 -0.17 -34.58 -5.74
N LYS A 149 0.48 -34.46 -6.91
CA LYS A 149 1.76 -33.78 -7.04
C LYS A 149 1.66 -32.31 -6.62
N SER A 150 0.63 -31.59 -7.08
CA SER A 150 0.43 -30.18 -6.72
C SER A 150 0.18 -29.99 -5.22
N VAL A 151 -0.48 -30.94 -4.55
CA VAL A 151 -0.67 -30.90 -3.09
C VAL A 151 0.67 -31.05 -2.35
N VAL A 152 1.53 -31.97 -2.81
CA VAL A 152 2.88 -32.17 -2.23
C VAL A 152 3.73 -30.92 -2.44
N ASP A 153 3.78 -30.40 -3.67
CA ASP A 153 4.55 -29.18 -3.99
C ASP A 153 4.08 -27.99 -3.12
N LEU A 154 2.76 -27.83 -2.95
CA LEU A 154 2.18 -26.77 -2.13
C LEU A 154 2.52 -26.92 -0.63
N LYS A 155 2.51 -28.16 -0.11
CA LYS A 155 2.92 -28.43 1.27
C LYS A 155 4.38 -28.04 1.50
N GLU A 156 5.28 -28.40 0.59
CA GLU A 156 6.69 -28.02 0.70
C GLU A 156 6.86 -26.49 0.64
N GLU A 157 6.16 -25.82 -0.27
CA GLU A 157 6.22 -24.35 -0.39
C GLU A 157 5.73 -23.63 0.87
N LEU A 158 4.78 -24.21 1.61
CA LEU A 158 4.25 -23.63 2.85
C LEU A 158 5.14 -23.83 4.09
N LYS A 159 6.08 -24.79 4.08
CA LYS A 159 6.97 -25.02 5.24
C LYS A 159 7.88 -23.84 5.53
N ASP A 160 8.29 -23.12 4.49
CA ASP A 160 9.18 -21.95 4.57
C ASP A 160 8.40 -20.62 4.58
N GLN A 161 7.11 -20.65 4.90
CA GLN A 161 6.25 -19.47 4.89
C GLN A 161 5.56 -19.23 6.23
N GLU A 162 5.22 -17.97 6.46
CA GLU A 162 4.43 -17.51 7.60
C GLU A 162 3.26 -16.68 7.06
N PRO A 163 2.03 -16.81 7.60
CA PRO A 163 0.94 -15.94 7.21
C PRO A 163 1.28 -14.48 7.55
N LYS A 164 0.78 -13.56 6.73
CA LYS A 164 0.76 -12.14 7.08
C LYS A 164 -0.36 -11.94 8.10
N ASN A 165 -0.08 -11.22 9.18
CA ASN A 165 -1.02 -10.99 10.29
C ASN A 165 -2.20 -10.06 9.93
N SER A 166 -2.47 -9.82 8.64
CA SER A 166 -3.53 -8.93 8.18
C SER A 166 -4.34 -9.56 7.04
N LEU A 167 -5.67 -9.56 7.21
CA LEU A 167 -6.62 -9.88 6.16
C LEU A 167 -7.10 -8.55 5.57
N CYS A 168 -6.21 -7.90 4.82
CA CYS A 168 -6.48 -6.61 4.21
C CYS A 168 -6.44 -6.74 2.69
N LEU A 169 -7.51 -6.32 2.03
CA LEU A 169 -7.61 -6.16 0.59
C LEU A 169 -7.60 -4.66 0.33
N ASN A 170 -6.54 -4.14 -0.30
CA ASN A 170 -6.47 -2.77 -0.77
C ASN A 170 -6.72 -2.69 -2.29
N ALA A 171 -6.74 -1.47 -2.86
CA ALA A 171 -7.04 -1.27 -4.28
C ALA A 171 -6.12 -2.07 -5.22
N ASP A 172 -4.82 -2.14 -4.89
CA ASP A 172 -3.84 -2.90 -5.67
C ASP A 172 -4.13 -4.40 -5.60
N ASN A 173 -4.51 -4.91 -4.42
CA ASN A 173 -4.93 -6.30 -4.28
C ASN A 173 -6.16 -6.60 -5.12
N ILE A 174 -7.16 -5.71 -5.13
CA ILE A 174 -8.36 -5.88 -5.94
C ILE A 174 -8.01 -5.92 -7.43
N ASP A 175 -7.13 -5.04 -7.91
CA ASP A 175 -6.71 -5.04 -9.31
C ASP A 175 -5.91 -6.30 -9.69
N GLU A 176 -5.02 -6.77 -8.80
CA GLU A 176 -4.29 -8.03 -8.97
C GLU A 176 -5.25 -9.24 -9.01
N ILE A 177 -6.19 -9.35 -8.05
CA ILE A 177 -7.21 -10.41 -8.01
C ILE A 177 -8.04 -10.40 -9.29
N ARG A 178 -8.51 -9.22 -9.71
CA ARG A 178 -9.34 -9.05 -10.89
C ARG A 178 -8.66 -9.56 -12.16
N LYS A 179 -7.38 -9.24 -12.35
CA LYS A 179 -6.60 -9.57 -13.56
C LYS A 179 -6.06 -11.00 -13.57
N ASN A 180 -6.10 -11.72 -12.44
CA ASN A 180 -5.45 -13.01 -12.31
C ASN A 180 -6.25 -14.15 -12.96
N LYS A 181 -5.79 -14.61 -14.13
CA LYS A 181 -6.40 -15.72 -14.88
C LYS A 181 -6.19 -17.09 -14.23
N GLU A 182 -5.07 -17.30 -13.52
CA GLU A 182 -4.78 -18.55 -12.80
C GLU A 182 -5.81 -18.76 -11.68
N LEU A 183 -6.14 -17.69 -10.96
CA LEU A 183 -7.19 -17.67 -9.96
C LEU A 183 -8.57 -17.96 -10.58
N ASP A 184 -8.92 -17.33 -11.70
CA ASP A 184 -10.20 -17.61 -12.38
C ASP A 184 -10.32 -19.08 -12.79
N THR A 185 -9.22 -19.65 -13.27
CA THR A 185 -9.14 -21.06 -13.66
C THR A 185 -9.32 -21.96 -12.43
N PHE A 186 -8.62 -21.67 -11.33
CA PHE A 186 -8.75 -22.43 -10.08
C PHE A 186 -10.14 -22.32 -9.42
N LEU A 187 -10.74 -21.14 -9.44
CA LEU A 187 -12.09 -20.92 -8.91
C LEU A 187 -13.15 -21.65 -9.74
N SER A 188 -12.96 -21.78 -11.05
CA SER A 188 -13.93 -22.45 -11.94
C SER A 188 -13.68 -23.95 -12.08
N ALA A 189 -12.46 -24.41 -11.84
CA ALA A 189 -12.09 -25.81 -11.96
C ALA A 189 -12.65 -26.67 -10.82
N THR A 190 -13.03 -27.89 -11.18
CA THR A 190 -13.51 -28.92 -10.24
C THR A 190 -12.45 -29.97 -9.90
N LYS A 191 -11.42 -30.11 -10.74
CA LYS A 191 -10.30 -31.06 -10.60
C LYS A 191 -9.06 -30.60 -11.38
N ASP A 192 -7.91 -31.16 -11.05
CA ASP A 192 -6.61 -30.98 -11.75
C ASP A 192 -6.19 -29.51 -11.97
N ALA A 193 -6.66 -28.63 -11.10
CA ALA A 193 -6.36 -27.21 -11.14
C ALA A 193 -4.94 -26.93 -10.62
N ARG A 194 -4.32 -25.89 -11.17
CA ARG A 194 -3.09 -25.33 -10.59
C ARG A 194 -3.46 -24.37 -9.46
N PHE A 195 -2.78 -24.47 -8.32
CA PHE A 195 -3.01 -23.56 -7.21
C PHE A 195 -2.52 -22.14 -7.55
N PRO A 196 -3.32 -21.08 -7.32
CA PRO A 196 -2.99 -19.73 -7.77
C PRO A 196 -1.93 -19.08 -6.87
N LYS A 197 -0.77 -18.75 -7.46
CA LYS A 197 0.40 -18.19 -6.71
C LYS A 197 0.13 -16.86 -6.03
N ILE A 198 -0.82 -16.08 -6.57
CA ILE A 198 -1.26 -14.81 -5.98
C ILE A 198 -1.71 -14.97 -4.53
N THR A 199 -2.30 -16.12 -4.16
CA THR A 199 -2.73 -16.39 -2.79
C THR A 199 -1.57 -16.40 -1.81
N LEU A 200 -0.48 -17.10 -2.17
CA LEU A 200 0.75 -17.15 -1.37
C LEU A 200 1.39 -15.78 -1.29
N LYS A 201 1.58 -15.11 -2.43
CA LYS A 201 2.16 -13.75 -2.48
C LYS A 201 1.39 -12.75 -1.61
N MET A 202 0.05 -12.82 -1.62
CA MET A 202 -0.79 -11.86 -0.90
C MET A 202 -0.80 -12.11 0.60
N PHE A 203 -0.95 -13.36 1.03
CA PHE A 203 -1.23 -13.66 2.44
C PHE A 203 -0.12 -14.36 3.19
N PHE A 204 1.00 -14.67 2.53
CA PHE A 204 2.15 -15.29 3.18
C PHE A 204 3.41 -14.48 2.87
N LYS A 205 4.37 -14.56 3.79
CA LYS A 205 5.74 -14.04 3.65
C LYS A 205 6.69 -15.21 3.84
N LYS A 206 7.84 -15.19 3.16
CA LYS A 206 8.89 -16.18 3.42
C LYS A 206 9.38 -15.99 4.85
N CYS A 207 9.50 -17.08 5.59
CA CYS A 207 10.22 -17.07 6.86
C CYS A 207 11.63 -16.56 6.56
N ARG A 208 12.05 -15.49 7.23
CA ARG A 208 13.48 -15.18 7.33
C ARG A 208 14.03 -16.29 8.20
N ASN A 209 14.34 -17.44 7.59
CA ASN A 209 15.09 -18.48 8.26
C ASN A 209 16.32 -17.76 8.77
N VAL A 210 16.40 -17.61 10.09
CA VAL A 210 17.63 -17.20 10.76
C VAL A 210 18.59 -18.27 10.32
N GLN A 211 19.39 -17.98 9.28
CA GLN A 211 20.46 -18.84 8.86
C GLN A 211 21.29 -19.01 10.12
N SER A 212 21.08 -20.14 10.79
CA SER A 212 21.90 -20.54 11.91
C SER A 212 23.31 -20.48 11.35
N SER A 213 24.12 -19.56 11.88
CA SER A 213 25.45 -19.23 11.39
C SER A 213 26.46 -20.39 11.49
N THR A 214 25.98 -21.60 11.74
CA THR A 214 26.68 -22.87 11.74
C THR A 214 26.45 -23.55 10.40
N ASP A 215 27.19 -23.10 9.38
CA ASP A 215 28.04 -23.98 8.57
C ASP A 215 28.53 -23.23 7.32
N HIS A 216 29.78 -22.76 7.39
CA HIS A 216 30.58 -22.53 6.21
C HIS A 216 30.85 -23.88 5.52
N LYS A 217 29.91 -24.33 4.69
CA LYS A 217 30.18 -25.35 3.68
C LYS A 217 29.74 -24.84 2.32
N LYS A 218 30.76 -24.60 1.49
CA LYS A 218 30.73 -24.19 0.09
C LYS A 218 29.53 -24.78 -0.68
N SER A 219 28.59 -23.94 -1.07
CA SER A 219 27.76 -24.15 -2.25
C SER A 219 27.74 -22.86 -3.06
N VAL A 220 28.39 -22.93 -4.22
CA VAL A 220 28.42 -21.90 -5.26
C VAL A 220 27.24 -22.18 -6.20
N ASP A 221 26.64 -21.07 -6.67
CA ASP A 221 25.67 -20.93 -7.77
C ASP A 221 24.18 -21.25 -7.55
N LYS A 222 23.40 -20.19 -7.33
CA LYS A 222 22.46 -19.60 -8.33
C LYS A 222 21.71 -18.43 -7.68
N ILE A 223 22.08 -17.21 -8.02
CA ILE A 223 21.30 -16.01 -7.66
C ILE A 223 20.30 -15.78 -8.78
N ASP A 224 19.02 -16.05 -8.51
CA ASP A 224 17.91 -15.68 -9.37
C ASP A 224 17.51 -14.23 -9.05
N VAL A 225 17.85 -13.31 -9.94
CA VAL A 225 17.60 -11.87 -9.79
C VAL A 225 16.25 -11.54 -10.43
N GLN A 226 15.15 -11.66 -9.66
CA GLN A 226 13.93 -10.85 -9.84
C GLN A 226 13.18 -10.74 -8.51
N ASP A 227 13.57 -9.81 -7.64
CA ASP A 227 12.73 -9.32 -6.55
C ASP A 227 12.45 -7.83 -6.76
N ILE A 228 11.16 -7.50 -6.83
CA ILE A 228 10.67 -6.14 -7.04
C ILE A 228 10.84 -5.40 -5.72
N HIS A 229 11.82 -4.48 -5.69
CA HIS A 229 12.02 -3.52 -4.61
C HIS A 229 10.72 -2.75 -4.35
N THR A 230 10.08 -3.05 -3.21
CA THR A 230 9.26 -2.07 -2.51
C THR A 230 10.24 -1.28 -1.64
N ASP A 231 10.30 0.05 -1.81
CA ASP A 231 11.19 0.97 -1.07
C ASP A 231 10.88 0.87 0.45
N GLU A 232 11.53 -0.04 1.15
CA GLU A 232 11.64 -0.09 2.60
C GLU A 232 12.94 0.62 2.99
N MET A 233 12.83 1.80 3.61
CA MET A 233 14.00 2.60 4.00
C MET A 233 14.65 2.00 5.26
N GLU A 234 15.74 1.26 5.09
CA GLU A 234 16.66 0.87 6.17
C GLU A 234 17.74 1.94 6.40
N GLU A 235 17.84 2.36 7.66
CA GLU A 235 18.76 3.35 8.20
C GLU A 235 20.06 2.65 8.63
N GLN A 236 21.17 2.96 7.97
CA GLN A 236 22.48 2.36 8.24
C GLN A 236 23.06 2.85 9.57
N SER A 237 23.30 1.92 10.50
CA SER A 237 24.16 2.11 11.67
C SER A 237 25.63 1.93 11.28
N GLN A 238 26.45 2.92 11.64
CA GLN A 238 27.90 2.93 11.45
C GLN A 238 28.66 2.09 12.50
N ARG A 239 29.93 1.78 12.15
CA ARG A 239 31.05 1.12 12.88
C ARG A 239 31.25 -0.34 12.46
N SER A 240 32.46 -0.83 12.16
CA SER A 240 33.84 -0.33 12.33
C SER A 240 34.81 -1.13 11.44
N ASP A 241 35.90 -0.50 11.05
CA ASP A 241 37.05 -1.06 10.32
C ASP A 241 37.67 -2.30 11.01
N VAL A 242 37.89 -3.38 10.24
CA VAL A 242 39.05 -4.28 10.38
C VAL A 242 39.43 -4.81 9.00
N SER A 243 40.61 -4.39 8.53
CA SER A 243 41.26 -4.89 7.33
C SER A 243 42.00 -6.21 7.61
N ARG A 244 41.83 -7.22 6.76
CA ARG A 244 42.82 -8.30 6.56
C ARG A 244 42.88 -8.72 5.10
N HIS A 245 43.99 -8.35 4.47
CA HIS A 245 44.41 -8.80 3.14
C HIS A 245 44.66 -10.31 3.10
N LYS A 246 44.21 -10.98 2.02
CA LYS A 246 44.91 -12.15 1.45
C LYS A 246 44.88 -12.08 -0.07
N ASN A 247 46.08 -12.10 -0.63
CA ASN A 247 46.39 -12.16 -2.05
C ASN A 247 46.09 -13.55 -2.62
N VAL A 248 45.48 -13.63 -3.80
CA VAL A 248 45.47 -14.83 -4.66
C VAL A 248 45.69 -14.37 -6.10
N SER A 249 46.70 -14.96 -6.74
CA SER A 249 47.14 -14.70 -8.12
C SER A 249 46.12 -15.16 -9.18
N PRO A 250 46.12 -14.58 -10.39
CA PRO A 250 45.26 -15.02 -11.49
C PRO A 250 45.93 -16.15 -12.30
N SER A 251 45.14 -17.17 -12.70
CA SER A 251 45.54 -18.13 -13.75
C SER A 251 44.77 -17.86 -15.03
N GLU A 252 45.48 -18.10 -16.13
CA GLU A 252 45.09 -17.90 -17.52
C GLU A 252 44.05 -18.90 -18.03
N HIS A 253 43.56 -18.61 -19.26
CA HIS A 253 42.82 -19.44 -20.21
C HIS A 253 41.28 -19.43 -20.03
N GLN A 254 40.43 -19.36 -21.06
CA GLN A 254 40.62 -19.50 -22.51
C GLN A 254 39.41 -18.87 -23.24
N ASN A 255 39.63 -18.45 -24.49
CA ASN A 255 38.61 -18.03 -25.44
C ASN A 255 37.70 -19.20 -25.81
N GLU A 256 36.38 -19.01 -25.81
CA GLU A 256 35.49 -19.79 -26.69
C GLU A 256 34.36 -18.91 -27.26
N LEU A 257 34.45 -18.74 -28.58
CA LEU A 257 33.44 -18.22 -29.48
C LEU A 257 32.20 -19.13 -29.44
N PHE A 258 31.01 -18.56 -29.22
CA PHE A 258 29.77 -19.16 -29.72
C PHE A 258 28.94 -18.11 -30.46
N THR A 259 28.96 -18.25 -31.78
CA THR A 259 27.99 -17.72 -32.72
C THR A 259 26.61 -18.31 -32.42
N LYS A 260 25.59 -17.46 -32.24
CA LYS A 260 24.19 -17.86 -32.39
C LYS A 260 23.49 -16.90 -33.33
N ASN A 261 23.00 -17.50 -34.41
CA ASN A 261 22.27 -16.90 -35.51
C ASN A 261 20.94 -16.32 -35.03
N GLU A 262 20.73 -15.05 -35.34
CA GLU A 262 19.46 -14.35 -35.21
C GLU A 262 18.59 -14.74 -36.40
N THR A 263 17.46 -15.40 -36.15
CA THR A 263 16.49 -15.74 -37.20
C THR A 263 15.35 -14.74 -37.14
N LEU A 264 15.28 -13.95 -38.21
CA LEU A 264 14.20 -13.08 -38.62
C LEU A 264 12.86 -13.87 -38.59
N LEU A 265 11.81 -13.32 -37.98
CA LEU A 265 10.47 -13.86 -38.12
C LEU A 265 9.50 -12.72 -38.46
N GLU A 266 8.85 -12.94 -39.60
CA GLU A 266 8.08 -12.00 -40.39
C GLU A 266 6.79 -11.52 -39.71
N ASP A 267 6.45 -10.28 -40.05
CA ASP A 267 5.10 -9.73 -39.97
C ASP A 267 4.11 -10.56 -40.80
N GLY A 268 2.96 -10.86 -40.20
CA GLY A 268 1.82 -11.48 -40.88
C GLY A 268 0.51 -11.17 -40.17
N PRO A 269 -0.37 -10.31 -40.72
CA PRO A 269 -1.61 -9.89 -40.08
C PRO A 269 -2.76 -10.85 -40.40
N GLY A 270 -3.55 -11.22 -39.39
CA GLY A 270 -4.72 -12.09 -39.54
C GLY A 270 -5.89 -11.61 -38.71
N ARG A 271 -6.77 -10.81 -39.33
CA ARG A 271 -8.13 -10.54 -38.86
C ARG A 271 -8.94 -11.84 -38.85
N THR A 272 -9.75 -12.06 -37.82
CA THR A 272 -10.98 -12.86 -37.99
C THR A 272 -12.05 -12.33 -37.04
N ASP A 273 -13.12 -11.81 -37.64
CA ASP A 273 -14.41 -11.52 -37.01
C ASP A 273 -14.96 -12.77 -36.32
N MET A 274 -15.49 -12.61 -35.11
CA MET A 274 -16.47 -13.55 -34.58
C MET A 274 -17.79 -12.83 -34.32
N GLN A 275 -18.81 -13.39 -34.96
CA GLN A 275 -20.18 -12.93 -35.03
C GLN A 275 -20.93 -13.25 -33.73
N ASP A 276 -21.90 -12.37 -33.45
CA ASP A 276 -23.03 -12.54 -32.54
C ASP A 276 -23.69 -13.91 -32.68
N THR A 277 -23.95 -14.53 -31.53
CA THR A 277 -24.92 -15.64 -31.45
C THR A 277 -26.08 -15.25 -30.54
N HIS A 278 -27.25 -15.41 -31.13
CA HIS A 278 -28.57 -15.04 -30.67
C HIS A 278 -28.95 -15.55 -29.28
N ILE A 279 -29.55 -14.64 -28.52
CA ILE A 279 -30.41 -14.90 -27.36
C ILE A 279 -31.67 -15.62 -27.86
N ARG A 280 -32.00 -16.75 -27.25
CA ARG A 280 -33.25 -17.47 -27.45
C ARG A 280 -34.19 -17.11 -26.30
N GLU A 281 -35.13 -16.23 -26.59
CA GLU A 281 -36.32 -15.97 -25.77
C GLU A 281 -37.17 -17.24 -25.72
N THR A 282 -37.68 -17.58 -24.54
CA THR A 282 -38.82 -18.50 -24.40
C THR A 282 -39.83 -17.81 -23.51
N ASP A 283 -40.94 -17.45 -24.14
CA ASP A 283 -42.19 -16.96 -23.55
C ASP A 283 -42.76 -17.98 -22.56
N GLU A 284 -43.24 -17.52 -21.40
CA GLU A 284 -44.56 -17.90 -20.86
C GLU A 284 -45.05 -16.78 -19.92
N GLU A 285 -46.02 -15.99 -20.42
CA GLU A 285 -46.95 -15.20 -19.62
C GLU A 285 -48.15 -16.10 -19.24
N PRO A 286 -48.88 -15.82 -18.14
CA PRO A 286 -50.15 -15.15 -18.37
C PRO A 286 -50.57 -14.14 -17.29
N GLN A 287 -50.95 -12.95 -17.78
CA GLN A 287 -52.15 -12.18 -17.46
C GLN A 287 -52.57 -12.01 -15.98
N ARG A 288 -52.60 -10.75 -15.53
CA ARG A 288 -53.87 -10.08 -15.17
C ARG A 288 -53.76 -8.56 -15.02
N SER A 289 -54.67 -7.93 -15.76
CA SER A 289 -55.21 -6.56 -15.71
C SER A 289 -55.04 -5.74 -14.42
N CYS A 290 -54.65 -4.47 -14.57
CA CYS A 290 -55.58 -3.32 -14.44
C CYS A 290 -54.84 -1.98 -14.71
N ARG A 291 -55.23 -1.31 -15.80
CA ARG A 291 -55.06 0.14 -16.05
C ARG A 291 -56.14 0.91 -15.24
N PRO A 292 -56.02 2.23 -14.94
CA PRO A 292 -55.96 3.24 -16.01
C PRO A 292 -55.12 4.52 -15.76
N ASN A 293 -54.57 5.01 -16.89
CA ASN A 293 -54.45 6.39 -17.38
C ASN A 293 -54.06 7.54 -16.43
N LEU A 294 -52.95 8.22 -16.78
CA LEU A 294 -52.98 9.67 -17.01
C LEU A 294 -51.98 10.06 -18.12
N LYS A 295 -52.43 11.00 -18.96
CA LYS A 295 -51.81 11.53 -20.17
C LYS A 295 -50.94 12.77 -19.88
N GLN A 296 -50.21 13.20 -20.93
CA GLN A 296 -49.68 14.55 -21.23
C GLN A 296 -48.28 14.84 -20.68
N ASN A 297 -47.32 15.41 -21.41
CA ASN A 297 -47.28 15.98 -22.76
C ASN A 297 -45.82 16.04 -23.24
N GLU A 298 -45.65 15.95 -24.56
CA GLU A 298 -44.45 16.30 -25.31
C GLU A 298 -44.13 17.80 -25.22
N SER A 299 -42.84 18.15 -25.26
CA SER A 299 -42.39 19.40 -25.87
C SER A 299 -40.97 19.25 -26.40
N GLU A 300 -40.90 19.08 -27.72
CA GLU A 300 -39.73 19.38 -28.54
C GLU A 300 -39.34 20.87 -28.40
N ARG A 301 -38.04 21.19 -28.42
CA ARG A 301 -37.44 22.09 -29.45
C ARG A 301 -35.98 22.47 -29.18
N CYS A 302 -35.19 22.23 -30.23
CA CYS A 302 -34.20 23.10 -30.88
C CYS A 302 -33.02 23.72 -30.11
N GLY A 303 -31.84 23.59 -30.71
CA GLY A 303 -30.81 24.63 -30.64
C GLY A 303 -29.39 24.22 -31.03
N ASN A 304 -29.14 23.95 -32.31
CA ASN A 304 -27.79 23.95 -32.88
C ASN A 304 -27.18 25.37 -32.81
N MET A 305 -25.90 25.49 -32.44
CA MET A 305 -25.01 26.54 -32.94
C MET A 305 -23.59 26.00 -33.11
N GLN A 306 -23.14 25.94 -34.36
CA GLN A 306 -21.74 26.04 -34.76
C GLN A 306 -21.33 27.53 -34.77
N GLN A 307 -20.10 27.86 -34.38
CA GLN A 307 -19.17 28.66 -35.21
C GLN A 307 -17.78 28.82 -34.58
N ASN A 308 -16.76 28.45 -35.37
CA ASN A 308 -15.43 29.07 -35.55
C ASN A 308 -15.11 30.32 -34.73
N VAL A 309 -13.89 30.41 -34.16
CA VAL A 309 -12.84 31.33 -34.64
C VAL A 309 -11.46 30.76 -34.24
N GLN A 310 -10.58 30.77 -35.22
CA GLN A 310 -9.17 30.44 -35.21
C GLN A 310 -8.39 31.75 -35.04
N GLU A 311 -7.47 31.85 -34.08
CA GLU A 311 -6.50 32.96 -34.07
C GLU A 311 -5.11 32.43 -33.72
N LYS A 312 -4.21 32.57 -34.69
CA LYS A 312 -2.78 32.29 -34.62
C LYS A 312 -2.09 33.44 -33.90
N MET A 313 -1.22 33.13 -32.94
CA MET A 313 -0.10 34.02 -32.60
C MET A 313 1.20 33.23 -32.77
N GLU A 314 1.92 33.61 -33.81
CA GLU A 314 3.29 33.23 -34.15
C GLU A 314 4.19 34.24 -33.44
N VAL A 315 5.04 33.77 -32.52
CA VAL A 315 6.07 34.59 -31.87
C VAL A 315 7.41 33.92 -32.10
N ASP A 316 8.21 34.60 -32.90
CA ASP A 316 9.60 34.36 -33.24
C ASP A 316 10.51 34.67 -32.03
N PRO A 317 11.45 33.79 -31.64
CA PRO A 317 12.53 34.17 -30.74
C PRO A 317 13.86 34.24 -31.51
N GLU A 318 14.27 35.47 -31.81
CA GLU A 318 15.60 35.80 -32.27
C GLU A 318 16.70 35.35 -31.27
N HIS A 319 17.73 34.76 -31.88
CA HIS A 319 19.13 34.68 -31.49
C HIS A 319 19.60 35.58 -30.33
N PHE A 320 20.11 34.93 -29.26
CA PHE A 320 21.19 35.48 -28.45
C PHE A 320 22.43 34.58 -28.53
N SER A 321 23.37 35.02 -29.36
CA SER A 321 24.76 34.57 -29.42
C SER A 321 25.51 35.12 -28.21
N SER A 322 25.96 34.25 -27.31
CA SER A 322 26.83 34.63 -26.19
C SER A 322 28.29 34.38 -26.53
N LYS A 323 29.06 35.44 -26.33
CA LYS A 323 30.47 35.63 -26.69
C LYS A 323 31.40 34.76 -25.84
N GLN A 324 32.36 34.14 -26.53
CA GLN A 324 33.64 33.71 -25.98
C GLN A 324 34.45 34.90 -25.46
N LEU A 325 35.24 34.66 -24.41
CA LEU A 325 36.46 35.40 -24.01
C LEU A 325 37.15 34.63 -22.84
N PRO A 326 38.45 34.82 -22.56
CA PRO A 326 39.53 34.12 -23.23
C PRO A 326 40.43 33.29 -22.28
N GLU A 327 41.32 32.54 -22.93
CA GLU A 327 42.49 31.88 -22.37
C GLU A 327 43.37 32.83 -21.55
N SER A 328 43.91 32.33 -20.43
CA SER A 328 45.12 32.87 -19.83
C SER A 328 46.12 31.74 -19.60
N ASN A 329 47.17 31.77 -20.42
CA ASN A 329 48.47 31.15 -20.18
C ASN A 329 49.26 32.01 -19.17
N ILE A 330 50.12 31.35 -18.40
CA ILE A 330 51.35 31.76 -17.67
C ILE A 330 51.43 30.81 -16.46
N GLY A 331 52.50 30.07 -16.16
CA GLY A 331 53.83 29.99 -16.72
C GLY A 331 54.59 28.85 -16.04
N SER A 332 55.59 28.36 -16.76
CA SER A 332 56.56 27.31 -16.42
C SER A 332 57.48 27.69 -15.25
N VAL A 333 57.78 26.74 -14.35
CA VAL A 333 59.10 26.59 -13.72
C VAL A 333 59.46 25.10 -13.59
N ALA A 334 60.73 24.82 -13.85
CA ALA A 334 61.39 23.57 -14.17
C ALA A 334 61.48 22.49 -13.07
N ASP A 335 61.66 21.27 -13.57
CA ASP A 335 62.58 20.19 -13.14
C ASP A 335 62.86 19.98 -11.66
N ILE A 336 62.49 18.79 -11.15
CA ILE A 336 63.46 17.87 -10.53
C ILE A 336 63.07 16.43 -10.93
N SER A 337 64.02 15.78 -11.59
CA SER A 337 64.07 14.35 -11.89
C SER A 337 64.12 13.53 -10.59
N SER A 338 63.31 12.47 -10.50
CA SER A 338 63.68 11.24 -9.77
C SER A 338 62.64 10.14 -9.99
N THR A 339 63.15 8.93 -10.22
CA THR A 339 62.50 7.63 -10.00
C THR A 339 61.54 7.11 -11.09
N GLU A 340 62.13 6.78 -12.24
CA GLU A 340 61.85 5.48 -12.85
C GLU A 340 62.23 4.34 -11.88
N ILE A 341 61.52 3.21 -11.96
CA ILE A 341 61.57 2.01 -11.10
C ILE A 341 60.52 2.03 -9.95
N LEU A 342 59.25 2.27 -10.31
CA LEU A 342 58.09 1.74 -9.56
C LEU A 342 56.87 1.53 -10.47
N ALA A 343 57.08 1.03 -11.69
CA ALA A 343 56.04 0.95 -12.72
C ALA A 343 55.46 -0.45 -12.96
N LYS A 344 55.47 -1.37 -11.97
CA LYS A 344 54.95 -2.73 -12.19
C LYS A 344 54.06 -3.33 -11.10
N TYR A 345 53.72 -2.63 -10.02
CA TYR A 345 52.84 -3.19 -8.97
C TYR A 345 51.79 -2.24 -8.37
N THR A 346 51.57 -1.06 -8.97
CA THR A 346 50.66 -0.02 -8.44
C THR A 346 49.33 0.12 -9.18
N ASP A 347 49.09 -0.63 -10.26
CA ASP A 347 47.95 -0.34 -11.15
C ASP A 347 46.63 -1.04 -10.79
N THR A 348 46.60 -2.03 -9.91
CA THR A 348 45.34 -2.78 -9.64
C THR A 348 44.51 -2.20 -8.49
N ALA A 349 45.16 -1.57 -7.49
CA ALA A 349 44.48 -0.99 -6.34
C ALA A 349 43.79 0.35 -6.67
N THR A 350 44.44 1.19 -7.49
CA THR A 350 43.90 2.49 -7.96
C THR A 350 42.75 2.32 -8.95
N LEU A 351 42.77 1.28 -9.80
CA LEU A 351 41.65 0.96 -10.71
C LEU A 351 40.38 0.54 -9.95
N THR A 352 40.53 -0.20 -8.85
CA THR A 352 39.40 -0.66 -8.03
C THR A 352 38.76 0.50 -7.25
N THR A 353 39.56 1.44 -6.75
CA THR A 353 39.04 2.65 -6.08
C THR A 353 38.32 3.58 -7.04
N ASN A 354 38.81 3.74 -8.27
CA ASN A 354 38.19 4.60 -9.27
C ASN A 354 36.80 4.07 -9.69
N LYS A 355 36.67 2.75 -9.87
CA LYS A 355 35.37 2.13 -10.18
C LYS A 355 34.35 2.33 -9.06
N LYS A 356 34.75 2.17 -7.80
CA LYS A 356 33.85 2.37 -6.64
C LYS A 356 33.36 3.82 -6.53
N VAL A 357 34.23 4.79 -6.80
CA VAL A 357 33.86 6.22 -6.80
C VAL A 357 32.92 6.53 -7.96
N GLU A 358 33.16 5.97 -9.15
CA GLU A 358 32.28 6.13 -10.31
C GLU A 358 30.89 5.54 -10.06
N ASP A 359 30.82 4.33 -9.47
CA ASP A 359 29.55 3.68 -9.13
C ASP A 359 28.78 4.49 -8.07
N GLN A 360 29.44 5.03 -7.05
CA GLN A 360 28.81 5.93 -6.06
C GLN A 360 28.32 7.23 -6.69
N LEU A 361 29.09 7.82 -7.62
CA LEU A 361 28.70 9.04 -8.32
C LEU A 361 27.46 8.80 -9.19
N LYS A 362 27.45 7.68 -9.94
CA LYS A 362 26.29 7.25 -10.74
C LYS A 362 25.06 7.00 -9.87
N ALA A 363 25.22 6.29 -8.75
CA ALA A 363 24.12 6.06 -7.79
C ALA A 363 23.56 7.38 -7.23
N THR A 364 24.43 8.32 -6.88
CA THR A 364 24.03 9.66 -6.39
C THR A 364 23.31 10.47 -7.47
N GLN A 365 23.79 10.42 -8.72
CA GLN A 365 23.15 11.09 -9.85
C GLN A 365 21.76 10.51 -10.13
N MET A 366 21.62 9.17 -10.08
CA MET A 366 20.35 8.47 -10.23
C MET A 366 19.35 8.85 -9.13
N ARG A 367 19.81 8.94 -7.88
CA ARG A 367 19.00 9.41 -6.74
C ARG A 367 18.53 10.85 -6.90
N LYS A 368 19.40 11.78 -7.28
CA LYS A 368 19.03 13.18 -7.53
C LYS A 368 18.01 13.31 -8.67
N LYS A 369 18.19 12.52 -9.74
CA LYS A 369 17.25 12.50 -10.88
C LYS A 369 15.88 11.96 -10.46
N SER A 370 15.83 10.90 -9.65
CA SER A 370 14.56 10.34 -9.16
C SER A 370 13.84 11.28 -8.19
N GLU A 371 14.56 11.96 -7.30
CA GLU A 371 14.01 12.98 -6.39
C GLU A 371 13.43 14.18 -7.16
N SER A 372 14.14 14.69 -8.16
CA SER A 372 13.65 15.77 -9.04
C SER A 372 12.36 15.38 -9.78
N LEU A 373 12.30 14.15 -10.33
CA LEU A 373 11.10 13.62 -10.98
C LEU A 373 9.92 13.46 -10.00
N ARG A 374 10.17 12.97 -8.78
CA ARG A 374 9.15 12.87 -7.71
C ARG A 374 8.61 14.25 -7.35
N LYS A 375 9.46 15.27 -7.21
CA LYS A 375 9.07 16.66 -6.92
C LYS A 375 8.21 17.25 -8.05
N LYS A 376 8.63 17.11 -9.31
CA LYS A 376 7.86 17.61 -10.47
C LYS A 376 6.50 16.92 -10.59
N LYS A 377 6.43 15.61 -10.31
CA LYS A 377 5.16 14.86 -10.30
C LYS A 377 4.23 15.35 -9.18
N LYS A 378 4.77 15.63 -7.99
CA LYS A 378 3.99 16.17 -6.86
C LYS A 378 3.44 17.55 -7.20
N GLU A 379 4.28 18.46 -7.69
CA GLU A 379 3.87 19.81 -8.10
C GLU A 379 2.77 19.79 -9.17
N GLY A 380 2.88 18.88 -10.15
CA GLY A 380 1.83 18.68 -11.15
C GLY A 380 0.48 18.25 -10.53
N LYS A 381 0.50 17.37 -9.52
CA LYS A 381 -0.72 16.97 -8.80
C LYS A 381 -1.30 18.10 -7.96
N ASP A 382 -0.45 18.85 -7.27
CA ASP A 382 -0.86 19.98 -6.44
C ASP A 382 -1.49 21.08 -7.31
N ASN A 383 -0.94 21.32 -8.50
CA ASN A 383 -1.51 22.24 -9.49
C ASN A 383 -2.88 21.77 -9.99
N LEU A 384 -3.04 20.48 -10.32
CA LEU A 384 -4.34 19.93 -10.73
C LEU A 384 -5.42 20.10 -9.65
N LEU A 385 -5.07 19.84 -8.39
CA LEU A 385 -5.97 20.00 -7.25
C LEU A 385 -6.34 21.49 -7.05
N ARG A 386 -5.35 22.38 -7.14
CA ARG A 386 -5.56 23.83 -7.00
C ARG A 386 -6.44 24.38 -8.12
N ASP A 387 -6.20 23.96 -9.36
CA ASP A 387 -7.00 24.36 -10.52
C ASP A 387 -8.44 23.87 -10.39
N TRP A 388 -8.63 22.65 -9.89
CA TRP A 388 -9.97 22.13 -9.56
C TRP A 388 -10.65 22.97 -8.47
N ALA A 389 -9.96 23.23 -7.36
CA ALA A 389 -10.52 24.00 -6.26
C ALA A 389 -10.88 25.44 -6.67
N LEU A 390 -10.07 26.08 -7.52
CA LEU A 390 -10.36 27.41 -8.09
C LEU A 390 -11.65 27.43 -8.91
N ARG A 391 -11.93 26.35 -9.66
CA ARG A 391 -13.18 26.23 -10.43
C ARG A 391 -14.41 26.08 -9.54
N GLN A 392 -14.28 25.43 -8.38
CA GLN A 392 -15.38 25.33 -7.41
C GLN A 392 -15.69 26.68 -6.74
N CYS A 393 -14.75 27.64 -6.75
CA CYS A 393 -14.84 28.92 -6.04
C CYS A 393 -15.21 30.12 -6.92
N ASN A 394 -15.70 29.92 -8.14
CA ASN A 394 -15.92 31.00 -9.12
C ASN A 394 -14.72 31.97 -9.28
N GLY A 395 -13.48 31.51 -9.00
CA GLY A 395 -12.26 32.32 -9.03
C GLY A 395 -11.91 33.14 -7.76
N SER A 396 -12.70 33.11 -6.68
CA SER A 396 -12.40 33.84 -5.44
C SER A 396 -11.27 33.18 -4.63
N LYS A 397 -10.22 33.94 -4.28
CA LYS A 397 -9.09 33.46 -3.46
C LYS A 397 -9.50 33.12 -2.02
N GLU A 398 -10.48 33.83 -1.47
CA GLU A 398 -10.95 33.62 -0.10
C GLU A 398 -11.77 32.32 0.00
N GLU A 399 -12.54 32.02 -1.04
CA GLU A 399 -13.29 30.76 -1.17
C GLU A 399 -12.37 29.57 -1.43
N LEU A 400 -11.23 29.79 -2.09
CA LEU A 400 -10.25 28.73 -2.33
C LEU A 400 -9.78 28.09 -1.02
N ARG A 401 -9.50 28.90 0.00
CA ARG A 401 -9.11 28.38 1.32
C ARG A 401 -10.22 27.57 1.96
N LYS A 402 -11.47 28.07 1.92
CA LYS A 402 -12.65 27.35 2.42
C LYS A 402 -12.84 26.00 1.73
N THR A 403 -12.61 25.94 0.41
CA THR A 403 -12.68 24.69 -0.37
C THR A 403 -11.60 23.69 0.06
N PHE A 404 -10.37 24.14 0.33
CA PHE A 404 -9.33 23.27 0.87
C PHE A 404 -9.65 22.79 2.30
N ASP A 405 -10.22 23.66 3.15
CA ASP A 405 -10.64 23.31 4.51
C ASP A 405 -11.78 22.25 4.51
N GLN A 406 -12.53 22.14 3.41
CA GLN A 406 -13.55 21.12 3.17
C GLN A 406 -13.00 19.76 2.68
N ILE A 407 -11.71 19.69 2.33
CA ILE A 407 -11.05 18.44 1.93
C ILE A 407 -10.46 17.76 3.16
N SER A 408 -10.92 16.55 3.43
CA SER A 408 -10.35 15.66 4.43
C SER A 408 -9.52 14.57 3.76
N ILE A 409 -8.28 14.38 4.21
CA ILE A 409 -7.43 13.27 3.77
C ILE A 409 -7.56 12.16 4.82
N LYS A 410 -8.13 11.03 4.41
CA LYS A 410 -8.23 9.83 5.24
C LYS A 410 -7.10 8.88 4.87
N ASN A 411 -6.12 8.76 5.76
CA ASN A 411 -4.95 7.90 5.54
C ASN A 411 -5.33 6.43 5.36
N MET A 412 -6.31 5.95 6.14
CA MET A 412 -6.83 4.59 6.08
C MET A 412 -8.32 4.61 6.43
N VAL A 413 -9.12 3.86 5.67
CA VAL A 413 -10.55 3.69 5.85
C VAL A 413 -10.89 2.23 5.66
N GLU A 414 -11.64 1.65 6.60
CA GLU A 414 -12.19 0.31 6.50
C GLU A 414 -13.66 0.38 6.07
N HIS A 415 -14.09 -0.59 5.27
CA HIS A 415 -15.49 -0.69 4.87
C HIS A 415 -16.35 -1.07 6.08
N SER A 416 -17.46 -0.35 6.30
CA SER A 416 -18.34 -0.50 7.48
C SER A 416 -18.80 -1.93 7.75
N ASP A 417 -19.24 -2.63 6.69
CA ASP A 417 -19.76 -3.99 6.76
C ASP A 417 -18.73 -5.08 6.45
N LYS A 418 -17.56 -4.73 5.90
CA LYS A 418 -16.56 -5.70 5.45
C LYS A 418 -15.16 -5.16 5.75
N PRO A 419 -14.75 -5.09 7.03
CA PRO A 419 -13.52 -4.42 7.47
C PRO A 419 -12.24 -4.87 6.77
N CYS A 420 -12.21 -6.08 6.21
CA CYS A 420 -11.10 -6.56 5.41
C CYS A 420 -10.83 -5.73 4.14
N PHE A 421 -11.79 -4.93 3.65
CA PHE A 421 -11.56 -4.00 2.54
C PHE A 421 -11.11 -2.65 3.07
N ILE A 422 -9.87 -2.29 2.75
CA ILE A 422 -9.23 -1.06 3.19
C ILE A 422 -8.95 -0.13 2.01
N ALA A 423 -9.15 1.17 2.22
CA ALA A 423 -8.76 2.22 1.28
C ALA A 423 -7.76 3.16 1.96
N GLU A 424 -6.66 3.43 1.28
CA GLU A 424 -5.59 4.27 1.79
C GLU A 424 -5.56 5.61 1.04
N ASN A 425 -5.11 6.66 1.75
CA ASN A 425 -4.87 8.00 1.19
C ASN A 425 -6.08 8.57 0.40
N VAL A 426 -7.29 8.39 0.93
CA VAL A 426 -8.53 8.84 0.27
C VAL A 426 -8.76 10.32 0.57
N MET A 427 -8.90 11.13 -0.49
CA MET A 427 -9.30 12.53 -0.35
C MET A 427 -10.82 12.64 -0.48
N VAL A 428 -11.46 13.10 0.59
CA VAL A 428 -12.92 13.28 0.64
C VAL A 428 -13.24 14.76 0.77
N TYR A 429 -13.95 15.30 -0.22
CA TYR A 429 -14.49 16.65 -0.20
C TYR A 429 -15.93 16.65 0.27
N LYS A 430 -16.25 17.60 1.15
CA LYS A 430 -17.61 17.85 1.63
C LYS A 430 -17.99 19.27 1.28
N ASP A 431 -18.88 19.41 0.30
CA ASP A 431 -19.49 20.70 0.02
C ASP A 431 -20.44 21.10 1.17
N SER A 432 -21.02 22.28 1.06
CA SER A 432 -22.23 22.73 1.73
C SER A 432 -23.43 21.78 1.58
N THR A 433 -23.43 20.91 0.55
CA THR A 433 -24.41 19.83 0.40
C THR A 433 -24.11 18.67 1.34
N PRO A 434 -25.11 17.86 1.73
CA PRO A 434 -24.89 16.69 2.59
C PRO A 434 -24.07 15.58 1.91
N GLU A 435 -23.85 15.67 0.60
CA GLU A 435 -23.15 14.63 -0.16
C GLU A 435 -21.62 14.84 -0.11
N SER A 436 -20.92 13.80 0.34
CA SER A 436 -19.46 13.75 0.23
C SER A 436 -19.08 13.22 -1.17
N GLN A 437 -17.94 13.67 -1.70
CA GLN A 437 -17.36 13.13 -2.94
C GLN A 437 -15.87 12.80 -2.76
N ILE A 438 -15.38 11.81 -3.50
CA ILE A 438 -13.95 11.49 -3.56
C ILE A 438 -13.28 12.37 -4.61
N ILE A 439 -12.11 12.94 -4.28
CA ILE A 439 -11.23 13.57 -5.26
C ILE A 439 -10.08 12.60 -5.54
N PHE A 440 -9.91 12.21 -6.80
CA PHE A 440 -8.87 11.27 -7.18
C PHE A 440 -7.94 11.86 -8.23
N ILE A 441 -6.65 12.02 -7.91
CA ILE A 441 -5.65 12.58 -8.84
C ILE A 441 -4.95 11.46 -9.60
N ALA A 442 -5.37 11.21 -10.83
CA ALA A 442 -4.87 10.16 -11.70
C ALA A 442 -3.68 10.61 -12.54
N ASN A 443 -2.72 9.69 -12.75
CA ASN A 443 -1.70 9.90 -13.80
C ASN A 443 -2.30 9.66 -15.19
N ASP A 444 -3.28 8.76 -15.28
CA ASP A 444 -4.05 8.45 -16.47
C ASP A 444 -5.53 8.27 -16.08
N ASN A 445 -6.38 9.18 -16.53
CA ASN A 445 -7.81 9.20 -16.19
C ASN A 445 -8.65 8.25 -17.06
N THR A 446 -8.10 7.70 -18.15
CA THR A 446 -8.84 6.77 -19.02
C THR A 446 -8.60 5.31 -18.67
N SER A 447 -7.56 5.01 -17.87
CA SER A 447 -7.19 3.63 -17.57
C SER A 447 -8.29 2.89 -16.79
N ILE A 448 -8.54 1.64 -17.18
CA ILE A 448 -9.50 0.76 -16.50
C ILE A 448 -9.08 0.54 -15.03
N SER A 449 -7.78 0.47 -14.75
CA SER A 449 -7.24 0.31 -13.40
C SER A 449 -7.59 1.53 -12.53
N THR A 450 -7.42 2.75 -13.06
CA THR A 450 -7.84 3.99 -12.38
C THR A 450 -9.32 3.95 -12.02
N LYS A 451 -10.19 3.64 -12.99
CA LYS A 451 -11.64 3.57 -12.72
C LYS A 451 -11.96 2.53 -11.65
N THR A 452 -11.38 1.32 -11.76
CA THR A 452 -11.57 0.25 -10.77
C THR A 452 -11.15 0.70 -9.37
N MET A 453 -10.01 1.39 -9.25
CA MET A 453 -9.51 1.91 -7.98
C MET A 453 -10.42 2.98 -7.39
N VAL A 454 -10.96 3.90 -8.20
CA VAL A 454 -11.87 4.93 -7.69
C VAL A 454 -13.20 4.30 -7.24
N HIS A 455 -13.79 3.41 -8.04
CA HIS A 455 -14.99 2.65 -7.64
C HIS A 455 -14.76 1.84 -6.36
N TYR A 456 -13.56 1.27 -6.19
CA TYR A 456 -13.18 0.59 -4.97
C TYR A 456 -13.12 1.53 -3.75
N GLN A 457 -12.49 2.70 -3.87
CA GLN A 457 -12.47 3.69 -2.78
C GLN A 457 -13.86 4.21 -2.44
N MET A 458 -14.71 4.43 -3.46
CA MET A 458 -16.12 4.80 -3.31
C MET A 458 -16.90 3.74 -2.51
N PHE A 459 -16.71 2.46 -2.85
CA PHE A 459 -17.27 1.33 -2.11
C PHE A 459 -16.83 1.33 -0.65
N VAL A 460 -15.51 1.35 -0.37
CA VAL A 460 -14.98 1.32 1.00
C VAL A 460 -15.47 2.49 1.84
N CYS A 461 -15.52 3.69 1.25
CA CYS A 461 -15.92 4.89 1.97
C CYS A 461 -17.44 5.11 2.03
N ASN A 462 -18.24 4.27 1.35
CA ASN A 462 -19.67 4.46 1.12
C ASN A 462 -20.00 5.85 0.55
N ILE A 463 -19.27 6.25 -0.50
CA ILE A 463 -19.41 7.54 -1.20
C ILE A 463 -19.86 7.29 -2.64
N LYS A 464 -20.94 7.96 -3.07
CA LYS A 464 -21.60 7.70 -4.37
C LYS A 464 -20.98 8.42 -5.57
N LYS A 465 -20.16 9.45 -5.34
CA LYS A 465 -19.61 10.31 -6.40
C LYS A 465 -18.10 10.50 -6.24
N ALA A 466 -17.40 10.54 -7.36
CA ALA A 466 -15.99 10.88 -7.38
C ALA A 466 -15.63 11.75 -8.58
N THR A 467 -14.65 12.61 -8.38
CA THR A 467 -14.08 13.48 -9.39
C THR A 467 -12.65 13.05 -9.66
N ILE A 468 -12.40 12.58 -10.88
CA ILE A 468 -11.06 12.20 -11.34
C ILE A 468 -10.38 13.42 -11.97
N LEU A 469 -9.26 13.82 -11.39
CA LEU A 469 -8.38 14.87 -11.90
C LEU A 469 -7.25 14.23 -12.69
N GLY A 470 -7.16 14.54 -13.99
CA GLY A 470 -6.16 14.00 -14.90
C GLY A 470 -5.36 15.08 -15.63
N PRO A 471 -4.17 14.74 -16.18
CA PRO A 471 -3.33 15.70 -16.89
C PRO A 471 -3.85 16.08 -18.30
N LYS A 472 -4.72 15.26 -18.89
CA LYS A 472 -5.30 15.50 -20.23
C LYS A 472 -6.62 16.26 -20.12
N LYS A 473 -6.92 17.14 -21.08
CA LYS A 473 -8.23 17.83 -21.16
C LYS A 473 -9.32 16.89 -21.73
N PRO A 474 -10.57 16.91 -21.21
CA PRO A 474 -10.99 17.64 -20.01
C PRO A 474 -10.29 17.08 -18.77
N THR A 475 -9.76 17.99 -17.95
CA THR A 475 -8.96 17.67 -16.75
C THR A 475 -9.77 17.03 -15.64
N GLU A 476 -11.09 16.98 -15.81
CA GLU A 476 -12.05 16.55 -14.82
C GLU A 476 -13.03 15.55 -15.45
N HIS A 477 -13.20 14.41 -14.78
CA HIS A 477 -14.19 13.41 -15.14
C HIS A 477 -14.94 13.00 -13.88
N GLN A 478 -16.23 13.31 -13.84
CA GLN A 478 -17.10 12.83 -12.77
C GLN A 478 -17.50 11.39 -13.05
N ILE A 479 -17.48 10.57 -12.01
CA ILE A 479 -17.95 9.19 -12.07
C ILE A 479 -18.93 8.94 -10.93
N GLU A 480 -19.99 8.21 -11.25
CA GLU A 480 -20.96 7.71 -10.28
C GLU A 480 -20.59 6.31 -9.85
N TYR A 481 -20.99 5.94 -8.63
CA TYR A 481 -20.71 4.62 -8.10
C TYR A 481 -21.47 3.55 -8.90
N ASP A 482 -20.71 2.62 -9.47
CA ASP A 482 -21.20 1.38 -10.08
C ASP A 482 -20.66 0.20 -9.27
N GLU A 483 -21.56 -0.48 -8.56
CA GLU A 483 -21.25 -1.64 -7.73
C GLU A 483 -20.66 -2.80 -8.55
N THR A 484 -21.05 -2.93 -9.82
CA THR A 484 -20.56 -4.00 -10.71
C THR A 484 -19.07 -3.88 -11.01
N LYS A 485 -18.46 -2.71 -10.76
CA LYS A 485 -17.02 -2.46 -10.96
C LYS A 485 -16.17 -2.99 -9.81
N VAL A 486 -16.75 -3.28 -8.65
CA VAL A 486 -16.00 -3.82 -7.51
C VAL A 486 -16.22 -5.34 -7.48
N PRO A 487 -15.19 -6.17 -7.70
CA PRO A 487 -15.33 -7.61 -7.84
C PRO A 487 -15.46 -8.31 -6.47
N ILE A 488 -16.45 -7.89 -5.67
CA ILE A 488 -16.69 -8.36 -4.30
C ILE A 488 -16.87 -9.88 -4.26
N ASP A 489 -17.65 -10.43 -5.19
CA ASP A 489 -17.90 -11.87 -5.26
C ASP A 489 -16.61 -12.63 -5.55
N LYS A 490 -15.80 -12.16 -6.50
CA LYS A 490 -14.50 -12.76 -6.82
C LYS A 490 -13.56 -12.70 -5.61
N CYS A 491 -13.54 -11.59 -4.87
CA CYS A 491 -12.74 -11.47 -3.64
C CYS A 491 -13.22 -12.40 -2.52
N THR A 492 -14.54 -12.51 -2.35
CA THR A 492 -15.16 -13.43 -1.38
C THR A 492 -14.79 -14.88 -1.70
N ARG A 493 -14.90 -15.26 -2.98
CA ARG A 493 -14.50 -16.59 -3.45
C ARG A 493 -13.00 -16.80 -3.31
N PHE A 494 -12.17 -15.80 -3.60
CA PHE A 494 -10.72 -15.87 -3.39
C PHE A 494 -10.37 -16.16 -1.92
N VAL A 495 -10.98 -15.44 -0.98
CA VAL A 495 -10.76 -15.65 0.46
C VAL A 495 -11.21 -17.07 0.88
N PHE A 496 -12.42 -17.48 0.53
CA PHE A 496 -12.98 -18.74 1.06
C PHE A 496 -12.64 -20.01 0.25
N GLU A 497 -12.33 -19.91 -1.04
CA GLU A 497 -12.03 -21.08 -1.89
C GLU A 497 -10.54 -21.26 -2.17
N ALA A 498 -9.72 -20.21 -1.99
CA ALA A 498 -8.26 -20.31 -2.16
C ALA A 498 -7.52 -20.06 -0.84
N PHE A 499 -7.76 -18.92 -0.18
CA PHE A 499 -6.98 -18.55 1.00
C PHE A 499 -7.30 -19.39 2.26
N ALA A 500 -8.58 -19.56 2.60
CA ALA A 500 -8.95 -20.33 3.79
C ALA A 500 -8.52 -21.81 3.71
N PRO A 501 -8.66 -22.52 2.56
CA PRO A 501 -8.13 -23.88 2.45
C PRO A 501 -6.61 -23.98 2.57
N ILE A 502 -5.87 -23.00 2.05
CA ILE A 502 -4.41 -23.03 2.21
C ILE A 502 -3.99 -22.69 3.64
N LEU A 503 -4.71 -21.81 4.33
CA LEU A 503 -4.51 -21.55 5.76
C LEU A 503 -4.80 -22.82 6.58
N ALA A 504 -5.81 -23.61 6.21
CA ALA A 504 -6.09 -24.90 6.84
C ALA A 504 -4.92 -25.88 6.66
N MET A 505 -4.37 -25.95 5.44
CA MET A 505 -3.21 -26.79 5.13
C MET A 505 -1.98 -26.36 5.92
N PHE A 506 -1.72 -25.06 6.00
CA PHE A 506 -0.64 -24.51 6.81
C PHE A 506 -0.79 -24.90 8.29
N LYS A 507 -1.98 -24.75 8.87
CA LYS A 507 -2.27 -25.16 10.26
C LYS A 507 -2.07 -26.65 10.48
N MET A 508 -2.45 -27.49 9.52
CA MET A 508 -2.20 -28.93 9.56
C MET A 508 -0.71 -29.24 9.58
N ILE A 509 0.10 -28.59 8.73
CA ILE A 509 1.57 -28.75 8.70
C ILE A 509 2.19 -28.33 10.04
N GLN A 510 1.73 -27.23 10.64
CA GLN A 510 2.21 -26.80 11.97
C GLN A 510 1.92 -27.87 13.05
N LYS A 511 0.73 -28.48 13.02
CA LYS A 511 0.38 -29.58 13.94
C LYS A 511 1.27 -30.81 13.71
N GLU A 512 1.48 -31.22 12.45
CA GLU A 512 2.37 -32.34 12.09
C GLU A 512 3.80 -32.12 12.65
N ASN A 513 4.32 -30.89 12.53
CA ASN A 513 5.64 -30.52 13.05
C ASN A 513 5.72 -30.49 14.58
N LEU A 514 4.64 -30.11 15.27
CA LEU A 514 4.59 -30.16 16.73
C LEU A 514 4.61 -31.60 17.25
N TYR A 515 3.87 -32.51 16.61
CA TYR A 515 3.87 -33.93 17.01
C TYR A 515 5.20 -34.61 16.75
N SER A 516 5.91 -34.27 15.66
CA SER A 516 7.23 -34.84 15.38
C SER A 516 8.30 -34.41 16.40
N LEU A 517 8.11 -33.27 17.08
CA LEU A 517 8.97 -32.84 18.18
C LEU A 517 8.67 -33.58 19.50
N ILE A 518 7.42 -33.96 19.73
CA ILE A 518 6.99 -34.62 20.98
C ILE A 518 7.26 -36.14 20.93
N GLY A 519 7.17 -36.76 19.75
CA GLY A 519 7.31 -38.22 19.55
C GLY A 519 8.75 -38.77 19.54
N VAL A 520 9.75 -38.00 19.99
CA VAL A 520 11.18 -38.41 20.03
C VAL A 520 11.64 -38.70 21.48
N GLN A 521 10.71 -39.05 22.37
CA GLN A 521 11.02 -39.65 23.67
C GLN A 521 10.78 -41.16 23.62
#